data_AF-A0A552AMF0-F1
#
_entry.id   AF-A0A552AMF0-F1
#
_cell.length_a   1.000
_cell.length_b   1.000
_cell.length_c   1.000
_cell.angle_alpha   90.00
_cell.angle_beta   90.00
_cell.angle_gamma   90.00
#
_symmetry.space_group_name_H-M   'P 1'
#
loop_
_entity.id
_entity.type
_entity.pdbx_description
1 polymer ?
#
loop_
_entity_poly.entity_id
_entity_poly.type
_entity_poly.pdbx_seq_one_letter_code
_entity_poly.pdbx_strand_id
1 'polypeptide(L)'
;MSNNFLKISAALVGLAVFVVSPQIAKASTTEQIEKIAEKITVLIPSEEEGANGKITANGSGSIIAKEGKVYTVLTASHVICKDARDACKFYYDQLKIITWDGKQYPLDYNSIKKLPGVDLALVQFQSDQNYQLATLGNYQVADEQFIFASGWPDPKFIGQRKRLFNVGKVLPKAITPLLKIFPPELGYEIVYTSVTYGGMSGGPVLDLNGRVIAVHGQNEAEKIEKVPVPIGFSLAIPITTFLKLAPRSGIQGQINVENSPPNALSLQEIGDELYKAFQVPNNNDTNPLNWLNQGNTMWRLGQLSLAYAAYEKALQLDAQLYQAWYGKGLVLTYWKRSQEALAAYEQALKINPKSDTAKKLRDKLQESLGGGNTPSLTPSQPTTAPTVEPSPQPSNPRRLW
;
A
#
# COMPACT_ATOMS: atom_id res chain seq x y z
N MET A 1 71.19 61.43 0.87
CA MET A 1 70.59 60.85 2.09
C MET A 1 69.08 60.89 1.93
N SER A 2 68.45 59.73 2.08
CA SER A 2 67.05 59.41 1.78
C SER A 2 66.05 60.16 2.67
N ASN A 3 65.04 60.79 2.06
CA ASN A 3 63.83 61.21 2.77
C ASN A 3 62.64 60.37 2.27
N ASN A 4 62.18 59.49 3.17
CA ASN A 4 61.04 58.60 3.01
C ASN A 4 59.73 59.40 3.03
N PHE A 5 58.95 59.32 1.95
CA PHE A 5 57.52 59.65 1.98
C PHE A 5 56.73 58.43 2.47
N LEU A 6 56.03 58.60 3.60
CA LEU A 6 55.10 57.62 4.16
C LEU A 6 53.88 57.49 3.23
N LYS A 7 53.68 56.33 2.61
CA LYS A 7 52.43 55.97 1.92
C LYS A 7 51.45 55.38 2.95
N ILE A 8 50.38 56.10 3.27
CA ILE A 8 49.26 55.56 4.06
C ILE A 8 48.42 54.69 3.11
N SER A 9 48.46 53.37 3.31
CA SER A 9 47.57 52.44 2.61
C SER A 9 46.29 52.29 3.42
N ALA A 10 45.16 52.70 2.85
CA ALA A 10 43.84 52.46 3.43
C ALA A 10 43.50 50.96 3.32
N ALA A 11 43.50 50.25 4.44
CA ALA A 11 42.99 48.89 4.50
C ALA A 11 41.46 48.93 4.57
N LEU A 12 40.78 48.65 3.45
CA LEU A 12 39.35 48.30 3.48
C LEU A 12 39.21 46.95 4.17
N VAL A 13 38.74 46.95 5.42
CA VAL A 13 38.23 45.75 6.09
C VAL A 13 36.84 45.48 5.52
N GLY A 14 36.76 44.72 4.42
CA GLY A 14 35.51 44.19 3.93
C GLY A 14 35.04 43.08 4.86
N LEU A 15 34.08 43.37 5.75
CA LEU A 15 33.33 42.34 6.46
C LEU A 15 32.49 41.57 5.44
N ALA A 16 32.94 40.36 5.08
CA ALA A 16 32.11 39.43 4.34
C ALA A 16 31.03 38.88 5.28
N VAL A 17 29.82 39.45 5.20
CA VAL A 17 28.65 38.88 5.86
C VAL A 17 28.17 37.70 5.01
N PHE A 18 28.56 36.48 5.41
CA PHE A 18 27.98 35.27 4.84
C PHE A 18 26.57 35.10 5.40
N VAL A 19 25.56 35.47 4.61
CA VAL A 19 24.17 35.10 4.90
C VAL A 19 24.02 33.63 4.55
N VAL A 20 24.27 32.75 5.51
CA VAL A 20 23.88 31.34 5.41
C VAL A 20 22.37 31.29 5.52
N SER A 21 21.68 31.37 4.38
CA SER A 21 20.24 31.09 4.34
C SER A 21 20.08 29.59 4.55
N PRO A 22 19.43 29.11 5.64
CA PRO A 22 19.16 27.70 5.76
C PRO A 22 18.26 27.31 4.59
N GLN A 23 18.77 26.48 3.69
CA GLN A 23 17.92 25.81 2.71
C GLN A 23 17.03 24.86 3.51
N ILE A 24 15.82 25.29 3.82
CA ILE A 24 14.79 24.38 4.33
C ILE A 24 14.47 23.46 3.16
N ALA A 25 15.00 22.24 3.18
CA ALA A 25 14.64 21.22 2.22
C ALA A 25 13.10 21.07 2.25
N LYS A 26 12.44 21.32 1.12
CA LYS A 26 11.00 21.05 1.00
C LYS A 26 10.80 19.55 1.21
N ALA A 27 10.05 19.16 2.23
CA ALA A 27 9.69 17.77 2.48
C ALA A 27 9.10 17.16 1.20
N SER A 28 9.52 15.95 0.84
CA SER A 28 8.99 15.27 -0.34
C SER A 28 7.48 15.04 -0.20
N THR A 29 6.77 14.93 -1.32
CA THR A 29 5.32 14.67 -1.33
C THR A 29 5.00 13.42 -0.49
N THR A 30 5.81 12.37 -0.59
CA THR A 30 5.65 11.14 0.21
C THR A 30 5.82 11.39 1.71
N GLU A 31 6.82 12.18 2.13
CA GLU A 31 7.04 12.48 3.55
C GLU A 31 5.85 13.25 4.16
N GLN A 32 5.26 14.16 3.37
CA GLN A 32 4.07 14.91 3.79
C GLN A 32 2.85 13.98 3.95
N ILE A 33 2.63 13.10 2.98
CA ILE A 33 1.55 12.11 3.03
C ILE A 33 1.74 11.17 4.22
N GLU A 34 2.96 10.70 4.47
CA GLU A 34 3.28 9.82 5.60
C GLU A 34 3.02 10.50 6.95
N LYS A 35 3.37 11.79 7.09
CA LYS A 35 3.04 12.56 8.31
C LYS A 35 1.52 12.65 8.51
N ILE A 36 0.75 12.91 7.45
CA ILE A 36 -0.72 12.92 7.54
C ILE A 36 -1.23 11.53 7.94
N ALA A 37 -0.78 10.48 7.24
CA ALA A 37 -1.19 9.11 7.47
C ALA A 37 -0.89 8.67 8.92
N GLU A 38 0.27 9.03 9.46
CA GLU A 38 0.63 8.79 10.85
C GLU A 38 -0.40 9.38 11.81
N LYS A 39 -0.74 10.66 11.66
CA LYS A 39 -1.59 11.38 12.62
C LYS A 39 -3.04 10.92 12.64
N ILE A 40 -3.53 10.37 11.53
CA ILE A 40 -4.94 9.94 11.40
C ILE A 40 -5.13 8.43 11.65
N THR A 41 -4.08 7.62 11.57
CA THR A 41 -4.19 6.15 11.66
C THR A 41 -4.15 5.69 13.11
N VAL A 42 -5.19 4.98 13.56
CA VAL A 42 -5.22 4.34 14.89
C VAL A 42 -4.97 2.84 14.80
N LEU A 43 -4.46 2.27 15.89
CA LEU A 43 -4.42 0.84 16.14
C LEU A 43 -5.66 0.45 16.95
N ILE A 44 -6.30 -0.65 16.56
CA ILE A 44 -7.39 -1.27 17.31
C ILE A 44 -6.84 -2.64 17.76
N PRO A 45 -6.31 -2.77 18.98
CA PRO A 45 -5.80 -4.06 19.43
C PRO A 45 -6.97 -4.95 19.86
N SER A 46 -6.79 -6.25 19.68
CA SER A 46 -7.53 -7.26 20.43
C SER A 46 -6.59 -7.91 21.41
N GLU A 47 -7.14 -8.34 22.52
CA GLU A 47 -6.49 -9.28 23.39
C GLU A 47 -7.03 -10.65 22.97
N GLU A 48 -6.44 -11.30 21.95
CA GLU A 48 -6.54 -12.77 21.97
C GLU A 48 -5.62 -13.24 23.10
N GLU A 49 -6.17 -14.01 24.05
CA GLU A 49 -5.39 -14.88 24.93
C GLU A 49 -4.63 -15.91 24.07
N GLY A 50 -3.58 -15.48 23.38
CA GLY A 50 -2.43 -16.35 23.18
C GLY A 50 -1.85 -16.58 24.57
N ALA A 51 -1.47 -17.83 24.88
CA ALA A 51 -1.11 -18.38 26.19
C ALA A 51 -0.15 -17.58 27.13
N ASN A 52 0.31 -16.38 26.74
CA ASN A 52 1.24 -15.52 27.45
C ASN A 52 0.81 -14.02 27.52
N GLY A 53 -0.47 -13.66 27.32
CA GLY A 53 -0.97 -12.28 27.48
C GLY A 53 -0.43 -11.26 26.47
N LYS A 54 -0.10 -11.70 25.25
CA LYS A 54 0.53 -10.87 24.21
C LYS A 54 -0.53 -10.27 23.28
N ILE A 55 -0.60 -8.95 23.17
CA ILE A 55 -1.45 -8.23 22.21
C ILE A 55 -1.18 -8.73 20.78
N THR A 56 -2.06 -9.56 20.26
CA THR A 56 -2.17 -9.88 18.83
C THR A 56 -2.99 -8.77 18.17
N ALA A 57 -2.72 -8.39 16.93
CA ALA A 57 -3.40 -7.21 16.37
C ALA A 57 -4.82 -7.51 15.93
N ASN A 58 -5.72 -6.53 16.11
CA ASN A 58 -7.03 -6.53 15.46
C ASN A 58 -7.30 -5.26 14.68
N GLY A 59 -6.52 -5.04 13.64
CA GLY A 59 -6.86 -4.00 12.68
C GLY A 59 -6.41 -2.61 13.06
N SER A 60 -6.90 -1.68 12.26
CA SER A 60 -6.55 -0.27 12.23
C SER A 60 -7.80 0.55 11.94
N GLY A 61 -7.70 1.86 12.03
CA GLY A 61 -8.79 2.77 11.69
C GLY A 61 -8.28 4.15 11.30
N SER A 62 -9.19 5.00 10.83
CA SER A 62 -8.91 6.41 10.52
C SER A 62 -9.79 7.33 11.37
N ILE A 63 -9.23 8.34 12.03
CA ILE A 63 -10.01 9.36 12.74
C ILE A 63 -10.62 10.31 11.69
N ILE A 64 -11.95 10.35 11.56
CA ILE A 64 -12.64 11.07 10.47
C ILE A 64 -13.50 12.25 10.91
N ALA A 65 -13.94 12.27 12.18
CA ALA A 65 -14.81 13.32 12.71
C ALA A 65 -14.58 13.53 14.20
N LYS A 66 -14.99 14.71 14.67
CA LYS A 66 -14.99 15.10 16.09
C LYS A 66 -16.22 15.94 16.41
N GLU A 67 -16.84 15.67 17.55
CA GLU A 67 -17.87 16.51 18.17
C GLU A 67 -17.58 16.65 19.67
N GLY A 68 -17.28 17.87 20.12
CA GLY A 68 -16.81 18.09 21.49
C GLY A 68 -15.56 17.27 21.79
N LYS A 69 -15.65 16.34 22.75
CA LYS A 69 -14.57 15.40 23.11
C LYS A 69 -14.65 14.05 22.40
N VAL A 70 -15.72 13.81 21.64
CA VAL A 70 -15.99 12.52 20.98
C VAL A 70 -15.33 12.52 19.62
N TYR A 71 -14.48 11.52 19.37
CA TYR A 71 -13.87 11.26 18.08
C TYR A 71 -14.51 10.04 17.44
N THR A 72 -14.77 10.12 16.13
CA THR A 72 -15.29 9.01 15.33
C THR A 72 -14.18 8.43 14.46
N VAL A 73 -14.02 7.11 14.51
CA VAL A 73 -13.07 6.31 13.73
C VAL A 73 -13.83 5.49 12.70
N LEU A 74 -13.40 5.55 11.45
CA LEU A 74 -13.83 4.65 10.38
C LEU A 74 -12.86 3.45 10.31
N THR A 75 -13.42 2.25 10.29
CA THR A 75 -12.66 0.98 10.22
C THR A 75 -13.45 -0.07 9.43
N ALA A 76 -12.88 -1.27 9.24
CA ALA A 76 -13.57 -2.40 8.67
C ALA A 76 -14.51 -3.04 9.71
N SER A 77 -15.65 -3.59 9.29
CA SER A 77 -16.58 -4.19 10.26
C SER A 77 -16.02 -5.45 10.92
N HIS A 78 -15.25 -6.27 10.20
CA HIS A 78 -14.64 -7.48 10.76
C HIS A 78 -13.55 -7.21 11.81
N VAL A 79 -13.05 -5.97 11.90
CA VAL A 79 -12.11 -5.55 12.95
C VAL A 79 -12.79 -5.50 14.32
N ILE A 80 -14.06 -5.09 14.33
CA ILE A 80 -14.84 -4.86 15.55
C ILE A 80 -15.81 -6.02 15.85
N CYS A 81 -16.30 -6.71 14.82
CA CYS A 81 -17.39 -7.66 14.93
C CYS A 81 -17.04 -9.02 14.31
N LYS A 82 -17.50 -10.11 14.94
CA LYS A 82 -17.17 -11.48 14.52
C LYS A 82 -17.68 -11.91 13.17
N ASP A 83 -18.87 -11.46 12.81
CA ASP A 83 -19.39 -11.64 11.46
C ASP A 83 -19.71 -10.25 10.89
N ALA A 84 -19.16 -9.97 9.71
CA ALA A 84 -19.53 -8.80 8.92
C ALA A 84 -21.03 -8.80 8.56
N ARG A 85 -21.74 -9.92 8.68
CA ARG A 85 -23.15 -10.11 8.28
C ARG A 85 -24.19 -10.11 9.42
N ASP A 86 -23.81 -10.38 10.67
CA ASP A 86 -24.74 -10.47 11.82
C ASP A 86 -24.65 -9.28 12.80
N ALA A 87 -25.55 -9.21 13.79
CA ALA A 87 -25.41 -8.35 14.98
C ALA A 87 -24.06 -8.64 15.66
N CYS A 88 -23.30 -7.60 16.02
CA CYS A 88 -21.93 -7.72 16.52
C CYS A 88 -21.85 -8.67 17.73
N LYS A 89 -21.50 -9.94 17.48
CA LYS A 89 -20.99 -10.83 18.53
C LYS A 89 -19.57 -10.36 18.79
N PHE A 90 -19.37 -9.67 19.91
CA PHE A 90 -18.08 -9.13 20.31
C PHE A 90 -17.10 -10.30 20.51
N TYR A 91 -15.96 -10.23 19.84
CA TYR A 91 -14.88 -11.21 19.99
C TYR A 91 -14.05 -10.98 21.27
N TYR A 92 -14.07 -9.74 21.79
CA TYR A 92 -13.07 -9.28 22.75
C TYR A 92 -13.76 -8.51 23.85
N ASP A 93 -13.45 -8.90 25.08
CA ASP A 93 -13.70 -8.06 26.23
C ASP A 93 -12.74 -6.86 26.11
N GLN A 94 -13.28 -5.66 25.92
CA GLN A 94 -12.54 -4.38 26.06
C GLN A 94 -11.50 -4.02 24.97
N LEU A 95 -11.90 -4.05 23.69
CA LEU A 95 -11.28 -3.24 22.62
C LEU A 95 -10.96 -1.80 23.07
N LYS A 96 -9.79 -1.34 22.63
CA LYS A 96 -9.26 0.01 22.85
C LYS A 96 -9.00 0.68 21.51
N ILE A 97 -8.84 1.99 21.52
CA ILE A 97 -8.26 2.76 20.42
C ILE A 97 -6.90 3.26 20.89
N ILE A 98 -5.84 2.93 20.16
CA ILE A 98 -4.49 3.43 20.39
C ILE A 98 -4.14 4.43 19.29
N THR A 99 -3.93 5.68 19.68
CA THR A 99 -3.60 6.77 18.77
C THR A 99 -2.10 6.80 18.43
N TRP A 100 -1.72 7.61 17.44
CA TRP A 100 -0.34 7.70 16.95
C TRP A 100 0.69 8.06 18.02
N ASP A 101 0.27 8.79 19.06
CA ASP A 101 1.08 9.19 20.21
C ASP A 101 1.13 8.11 21.32
N GLY A 102 0.57 6.92 21.06
CA GLY A 102 0.59 5.78 21.96
C GLY A 102 -0.45 5.84 23.09
N LYS A 103 -1.26 6.90 23.17
CA LYS A 103 -2.34 7.00 24.15
C LYS A 103 -3.44 6.00 23.83
N GLN A 104 -4.03 5.44 24.88
CA GLN A 104 -5.05 4.41 24.78
C GLN A 104 -6.37 4.94 25.32
N TYR A 105 -7.45 4.65 24.60
CA TYR A 105 -8.80 5.06 24.95
C TYR A 105 -9.72 3.85 24.92
N PRO A 106 -10.63 3.68 25.90
CA PRO A 106 -11.67 2.67 25.79
C PRO A 106 -12.56 3.00 24.58
N LEU A 107 -12.92 1.96 23.82
CA LEU A 107 -13.90 2.07 22.76
C LEU A 107 -15.30 2.18 23.37
N ASP A 108 -16.12 3.11 22.88
CA ASP A 108 -17.54 3.18 23.25
C ASP A 108 -18.34 2.14 22.46
N TYR A 109 -18.70 1.03 23.11
CA TYR A 109 -19.43 -0.07 22.47
C TYR A 109 -20.82 0.31 21.98
N ASN A 110 -21.46 1.28 22.61
CA ASN A 110 -22.78 1.75 22.21
C ASN A 110 -22.72 2.62 20.95
N SER A 111 -21.53 3.11 20.60
CA SER A 111 -21.29 3.90 19.38
C SER A 111 -21.12 3.06 18.11
N ILE A 112 -20.95 1.73 18.26
CA ILE A 112 -20.62 0.85 17.12
C ILE A 112 -21.75 0.87 16.11
N LYS A 113 -21.42 1.30 14.89
CA LYS A 113 -22.37 1.39 13.79
C LYS A 113 -21.82 0.73 12.53
N LYS A 114 -22.33 -0.46 12.22
CA LYS A 114 -22.06 -1.14 10.94
C LYS A 114 -22.80 -0.45 9.80
N LEU A 115 -22.16 -0.37 8.65
CA LEU A 115 -22.79 0.10 7.44
C LEU A 115 -23.49 -1.07 6.73
N PRO A 116 -24.73 -0.89 6.22
CA PRO A 116 -25.48 -1.97 5.61
C PRO A 116 -24.83 -2.42 4.29
N GLY A 117 -24.68 -3.72 4.10
CA GLY A 117 -24.23 -4.34 2.85
C GLY A 117 -22.74 -4.17 2.53
N VAL A 118 -21.93 -3.63 3.44
CA VAL A 118 -20.48 -3.45 3.25
C VAL A 118 -19.70 -3.73 4.53
N ASP A 119 -18.43 -4.09 4.40
CA ASP A 119 -17.56 -4.40 5.55
C ASP A 119 -16.93 -3.13 6.14
N LEU A 120 -17.77 -2.17 6.52
CA LEU A 120 -17.37 -0.93 7.18
C LEU A 120 -18.12 -0.75 8.50
N ALA A 121 -17.43 -0.15 9.47
CA ALA A 121 -18.01 0.25 10.75
C ALA A 121 -17.47 1.60 11.21
N LEU A 122 -18.29 2.30 11.99
CA LEU A 122 -17.91 3.46 12.77
C LEU A 122 -17.82 3.07 14.25
N VAL A 123 -16.81 3.59 14.93
CA VAL A 123 -16.63 3.46 16.38
C VAL A 123 -16.17 4.78 16.97
N GLN A 124 -16.41 5.01 18.25
CA GLN A 124 -16.06 6.25 18.92
C GLN A 124 -15.19 6.05 20.16
N PHE A 125 -14.42 7.08 20.49
CA PHE A 125 -13.70 7.23 21.75
C PHE A 125 -13.72 8.70 22.21
N GLN A 126 -13.46 8.94 23.49
CA GLN A 126 -13.44 10.29 24.05
C GLN A 126 -12.01 10.73 24.40
N SER A 127 -11.65 11.98 24.07
CA SER A 127 -10.36 12.55 24.42
C SER A 127 -10.40 14.08 24.48
N ASP A 128 -9.63 14.64 25.41
CA ASP A 128 -9.33 16.07 25.50
C ASP A 128 -8.17 16.52 24.58
N GLN A 129 -7.47 15.56 23.97
CA GLN A 129 -6.39 15.87 23.03
C GLN A 129 -6.93 16.42 21.71
N ASN A 130 -6.08 17.08 20.93
CA ASN A 130 -6.42 17.55 19.59
C ASN A 130 -5.80 16.62 18.53
N TYR A 131 -6.58 15.64 18.08
CA TYR A 131 -6.17 14.72 17.02
C TYR A 131 -6.57 15.27 15.64
N GLN A 132 -5.68 15.08 14.67
CA GLN A 132 -5.94 15.46 13.28
C GLN A 132 -7.08 14.60 12.71
N LEU A 133 -8.01 15.25 12.01
CA LEU A 133 -9.06 14.57 11.26
C LEU A 133 -8.59 14.28 9.84
N ALA A 134 -8.92 13.09 9.35
CA ALA A 134 -8.71 12.72 7.96
C ALA A 134 -9.59 13.56 7.03
N THR A 135 -9.03 14.00 5.91
CA THR A 135 -9.80 14.49 4.76
C THR A 135 -10.20 13.31 3.88
N LEU A 136 -11.46 13.25 3.46
CA LEU A 136 -12.01 12.19 2.64
C LEU A 136 -12.07 12.63 1.16
N GLY A 137 -11.43 11.86 0.27
CA GLY A 137 -11.41 12.14 -1.17
C GLY A 137 -12.64 11.56 -1.88
N ASN A 138 -13.69 12.36 -2.03
CA ASN A 138 -14.96 11.97 -2.66
C ASN A 138 -14.90 12.10 -4.18
N TYR A 139 -14.15 11.21 -4.81
CA TYR A 139 -14.05 11.12 -6.26
C TYR A 139 -13.85 9.66 -6.70
N GLN A 140 -14.02 9.41 -7.99
CA GLN A 140 -13.75 8.09 -8.55
C GLN A 140 -12.24 7.89 -8.69
N VAL A 141 -11.69 6.95 -7.92
CA VAL A 141 -10.26 6.61 -7.99
C VAL A 141 -9.95 6.06 -9.39
N ALA A 142 -8.96 6.66 -10.04
CA ALA A 142 -8.55 6.28 -11.39
C ALA A 142 -7.79 4.96 -11.39
N ASP A 143 -7.92 4.21 -12.50
CA ASP A 143 -7.01 3.11 -12.80
C ASP A 143 -5.58 3.64 -12.77
N GLU A 144 -4.63 2.82 -12.31
CA GLU A 144 -3.22 3.17 -12.32
C GLU A 144 -2.83 4.36 -11.42
N GLN A 145 -3.74 4.88 -10.59
CA GLN A 145 -3.41 5.93 -9.64
C GLN A 145 -2.46 5.39 -8.56
N PHE A 146 -1.43 6.17 -8.20
CA PHE A 146 -0.64 5.91 -7.02
C PHE A 146 -1.46 6.15 -5.74
N ILE A 147 -1.26 5.25 -4.79
CA ILE A 147 -1.92 5.26 -3.49
C ILE A 147 -0.95 4.83 -2.41
N PHE A 148 -1.29 5.12 -1.15
CA PHE A 148 -0.52 4.73 0.01
C PHE A 148 -1.41 4.01 1.01
N ALA A 149 -1.01 2.83 1.48
CA ALA A 149 -1.73 2.11 2.52
C ALA A 149 -1.02 2.31 3.86
N SER A 150 -1.76 2.73 4.88
CA SER A 150 -1.27 2.88 6.25
C SER A 150 -2.04 1.99 7.22
N GLY A 151 -1.35 1.39 8.18
CA GLY A 151 -1.98 0.52 9.18
C GLY A 151 -0.98 -0.17 10.10
N TRP A 152 -1.49 -0.96 11.04
CA TRP A 152 -0.72 -1.62 12.09
C TRP A 152 -0.73 -3.14 11.97
N PRO A 153 0.18 -3.75 11.21
CA PRO A 153 0.28 -5.20 11.12
C PRO A 153 0.37 -5.91 12.45
N ASP A 154 -0.09 -7.15 12.45
CA ASP A 154 0.23 -8.11 13.49
C ASP A 154 1.75 -8.36 13.55
N PRO A 155 2.38 -8.21 14.73
CA PRO A 155 3.79 -8.50 14.93
C PRO A 155 4.21 -9.89 14.46
N LYS A 156 3.30 -10.88 14.40
CA LYS A 156 3.62 -12.20 13.83
C LYS A 156 4.05 -12.17 12.37
N PHE A 157 3.69 -11.12 11.63
CA PHE A 157 4.06 -10.97 10.21
C PHE A 157 5.38 -10.21 10.02
N ILE A 158 5.67 -9.22 10.85
CA ILE A 158 6.80 -8.30 10.66
C ILE A 158 7.79 -8.27 11.83
N GLY A 159 7.64 -9.16 12.81
CA GLY A 159 8.54 -9.33 13.96
C GLY A 159 8.32 -8.35 15.11
N GLN A 160 7.68 -7.19 14.86
CA GLN A 160 7.47 -6.15 15.87
C GLN A 160 6.18 -5.35 15.63
N ARG A 161 5.70 -4.66 16.67
CA ARG A 161 4.58 -3.73 16.54
C ARG A 161 5.09 -2.41 15.96
N LYS A 162 4.86 -2.19 14.66
CA LYS A 162 5.20 -0.94 13.97
C LYS A 162 4.15 -0.62 12.92
N ARG A 163 3.74 0.65 12.82
CA ARG A 163 2.89 1.11 11.72
C ARG A 163 3.65 0.94 10.41
N LEU A 164 2.95 0.43 9.40
CA LEU A 164 3.44 0.41 8.03
C LEU A 164 2.75 1.49 7.22
N PHE A 165 3.53 2.03 6.28
CA PHE A 165 3.09 2.95 5.25
C PHE A 165 3.76 2.51 3.95
N ASN A 166 2.97 2.07 2.98
CA ASN A 166 3.48 1.50 1.74
C ASN A 166 2.79 2.09 0.53
N VAL A 167 3.61 2.52 -0.44
CA VAL A 167 3.15 2.92 -1.76
C VAL A 167 2.68 1.71 -2.58
N GLY A 168 1.73 1.96 -3.47
CA GLY A 168 1.28 1.03 -4.48
C GLY A 168 0.50 1.75 -5.56
N LYS A 169 -0.11 0.98 -6.44
CA LYS A 169 -0.84 1.46 -7.61
C LYS A 169 -2.19 0.75 -7.67
N VAL A 170 -3.23 1.47 -8.04
CA VAL A 170 -4.55 0.89 -8.33
C VAL A 170 -4.45 0.05 -9.60
N LEU A 171 -4.99 -1.17 -9.55
CA LEU A 171 -5.07 -2.05 -10.70
C LEU A 171 -6.25 -1.67 -11.60
N PRO A 172 -6.13 -1.81 -12.93
CA PRO A 172 -7.22 -1.48 -13.83
C PRO A 172 -8.49 -2.28 -13.57
N LYS A 173 -9.65 -1.60 -13.58
CA LYS A 173 -10.96 -2.24 -13.41
C LYS A 173 -11.21 -3.38 -14.40
N ALA A 174 -10.62 -3.30 -15.59
CA ALA A 174 -10.75 -4.33 -16.61
C ALA A 174 -10.09 -5.68 -16.25
N ILE A 175 -9.10 -5.69 -15.35
CA ILE A 175 -8.41 -6.92 -14.92
C ILE A 175 -8.84 -7.38 -13.54
N THR A 176 -9.42 -6.49 -12.72
CA THR A 176 -9.89 -6.79 -11.37
C THR A 176 -10.80 -8.03 -11.30
N PRO A 177 -11.75 -8.25 -12.23
CA PRO A 177 -12.54 -9.48 -12.24
C PRO A 177 -11.69 -10.74 -12.35
N LEU A 178 -10.54 -10.74 -13.01
CA LEU A 178 -9.67 -11.91 -13.13
C LEU A 178 -8.81 -12.13 -11.89
N LEU A 179 -8.55 -11.08 -11.10
CA LEU A 179 -7.71 -11.14 -9.89
C LEU A 179 -8.51 -11.28 -8.60
N LYS A 180 -9.75 -10.77 -8.54
CA LYS A 180 -10.58 -10.79 -7.32
C LYS A 180 -11.04 -12.22 -7.01
N ILE A 181 -10.25 -12.93 -6.21
CA ILE A 181 -10.54 -14.30 -5.75
C ILE A 181 -11.29 -14.36 -4.42
N PHE A 182 -11.67 -13.20 -3.87
CA PHE A 182 -12.47 -13.07 -2.65
C PHE A 182 -13.93 -12.76 -2.98
N PRO A 183 -14.88 -13.13 -2.09
CA PRO A 183 -16.30 -12.89 -2.31
C PRO A 183 -16.59 -11.41 -2.64
N PRO A 184 -17.40 -11.13 -3.67
CA PRO A 184 -17.68 -9.76 -4.09
C PRO A 184 -18.53 -8.95 -3.10
N GLU A 185 -19.15 -9.61 -2.12
CA GLU A 185 -20.37 -9.18 -1.44
C GLU A 185 -20.23 -8.10 -0.35
N LEU A 186 -19.03 -7.53 -0.18
CA LEU A 186 -18.75 -6.62 0.96
C LEU A 186 -18.18 -5.25 0.57
N GLY A 187 -18.33 -4.84 -0.70
CA GLY A 187 -17.97 -3.49 -1.17
C GLY A 187 -16.49 -3.31 -1.55
N TYR A 188 -15.69 -4.38 -1.57
CA TYR A 188 -14.28 -4.36 -1.96
C TYR A 188 -14.11 -4.15 -3.47
N GLU A 189 -14.18 -2.91 -3.92
CA GLU A 189 -14.15 -2.52 -5.34
C GLU A 189 -12.76 -2.12 -5.83
N ILE A 190 -11.91 -1.58 -4.95
CA ILE A 190 -10.56 -1.14 -5.33
C ILE A 190 -9.59 -2.29 -5.09
N VAL A 191 -8.86 -2.68 -6.13
CA VAL A 191 -7.72 -3.60 -6.03
C VAL A 191 -6.46 -2.81 -6.31
N TYR A 192 -5.45 -2.98 -5.47
CA TYR A 192 -4.22 -2.20 -5.53
C TYR A 192 -3.03 -3.01 -5.07
N THR A 193 -1.82 -2.50 -5.33
CA THR A 193 -0.61 -3.28 -5.15
C THR A 193 0.16 -3.00 -3.86
N SER A 194 -0.18 -2.05 -2.98
CA SER A 194 0.64 -1.84 -1.76
C SER A 194 0.76 -3.11 -0.91
N VAL A 195 1.89 -3.27 -0.23
CA VAL A 195 2.08 -4.37 0.73
C VAL A 195 1.24 -4.11 1.98
N THR A 196 0.38 -5.07 2.31
CA THR A 196 -0.40 -5.05 3.54
C THR A 196 -0.40 -6.42 4.22
N TYR A 197 -0.67 -6.45 5.53
CA TYR A 197 -0.71 -7.66 6.35
C TYR A 197 -1.97 -7.70 7.20
N GLY A 198 -2.31 -8.87 7.74
CA GLY A 198 -3.31 -8.96 8.79
C GLY A 198 -2.96 -8.02 9.95
N GLY A 199 -3.97 -7.32 10.48
CA GLY A 199 -3.81 -6.21 11.43
C GLY A 199 -3.86 -4.82 10.78
N MET A 200 -3.65 -4.69 9.46
CA MET A 200 -3.82 -3.39 8.79
C MET A 200 -5.28 -3.12 8.38
N SER A 201 -6.15 -4.13 8.39
CA SER A 201 -7.57 -4.00 8.02
C SER A 201 -8.24 -2.85 8.77
N GLY A 202 -9.06 -2.07 8.07
CA GLY A 202 -9.67 -0.84 8.56
C GLY A 202 -8.79 0.41 8.45
N GLY A 203 -7.50 0.26 8.16
CA GLY A 203 -6.57 1.37 7.96
C GLY A 203 -6.84 2.16 6.67
N PRO A 204 -6.38 3.42 6.59
CA PRO A 204 -6.61 4.27 5.44
C PRO A 204 -5.77 3.85 4.23
N VAL A 205 -6.39 3.94 3.05
CA VAL A 205 -5.71 4.06 1.76
C VAL A 205 -5.82 5.51 1.31
N LEU A 206 -4.67 6.15 1.07
CA LEU A 206 -4.52 7.57 0.81
C LEU A 206 -4.12 7.87 -0.64
N ASP A 207 -4.53 9.04 -1.12
CA ASP A 207 -4.06 9.59 -2.40
C ASP A 207 -2.81 10.49 -2.26
N LEU A 208 -2.42 11.13 -3.37
CA LEU A 208 -1.25 12.00 -3.45
C LEU A 208 -1.35 13.32 -2.65
N ASN A 209 -2.54 13.65 -2.14
CA ASN A 209 -2.76 14.79 -1.25
C ASN A 209 -2.89 14.35 0.23
N GLY A 210 -2.71 13.07 0.54
CA GLY A 210 -2.89 12.52 1.88
C GLY A 210 -4.36 12.41 2.30
N ARG A 211 -5.30 12.35 1.35
CA ARG A 211 -6.73 12.18 1.62
C ARG A 211 -7.09 10.71 1.62
N VAL A 212 -7.95 10.29 2.53
CA VAL A 212 -8.44 8.91 2.59
C VAL A 212 -9.44 8.70 1.46
N ILE A 213 -9.12 7.79 0.56
CA ILE A 213 -9.91 7.45 -0.63
C ILE A 213 -10.51 6.05 -0.57
N ALA A 214 -9.99 5.20 0.31
CA ALA A 214 -10.56 3.88 0.57
C ALA A 214 -10.17 3.36 1.97
N VAL A 215 -10.87 2.34 2.43
CA VAL A 215 -10.58 1.61 3.67
C VAL A 215 -10.02 0.24 3.30
N HIS A 216 -8.78 -0.04 3.68
CA HIS A 216 -8.18 -1.36 3.46
C HIS A 216 -8.94 -2.45 4.22
N GLY A 217 -9.06 -3.66 3.68
CA GLY A 217 -9.61 -4.76 4.47
C GLY A 217 -9.19 -6.16 4.11
N GLN A 218 -8.68 -6.40 2.90
CA GLN A 218 -8.22 -7.75 2.52
C GLN A 218 -6.90 -7.69 1.76
N ASN A 219 -6.11 -8.75 1.87
CA ASN A 219 -4.91 -8.93 1.10
C ASN A 219 -4.86 -10.33 0.48
N GLU A 220 -4.32 -10.39 -0.71
CA GLU A 220 -3.77 -11.57 -1.36
C GLU A 220 -2.25 -11.39 -1.27
N ALA A 221 -1.60 -12.24 -0.47
CA ALA A 221 -0.15 -12.26 -0.42
C ALA A 221 0.35 -13.67 -0.14
N GLU A 222 1.15 -14.21 -1.07
CA GLU A 222 1.96 -15.40 -0.79
C GLU A 222 3.18 -14.98 0.03
N LYS A 223 3.29 -15.51 1.26
CA LYS A 223 4.46 -15.28 2.10
C LYS A 223 5.63 -16.14 1.61
N ILE A 224 6.77 -15.50 1.42
CA ILE A 224 7.99 -16.15 0.95
C ILE A 224 9.02 -16.08 2.07
N GLU A 225 9.46 -17.22 2.58
CA GLU A 225 10.59 -17.25 3.50
C GLU A 225 11.81 -16.63 2.82
N LYS A 226 12.50 -15.70 3.50
CA LYS A 226 13.73 -15.03 3.06
C LYS A 226 13.59 -13.96 1.96
N VAL A 227 12.38 -13.66 1.48
CA VAL A 227 12.14 -12.51 0.57
C VAL A 227 11.37 -11.41 1.31
N PRO A 228 11.88 -10.17 1.37
CA PRO A 228 11.29 -9.12 2.20
C PRO A 228 10.00 -8.55 1.62
N VAL A 229 9.86 -8.49 0.28
CA VAL A 229 8.66 -7.94 -0.37
C VAL A 229 7.75 -9.10 -0.81
N PRO A 230 6.55 -9.25 -0.22
CA PRO A 230 5.60 -10.25 -0.69
C PRO A 230 5.03 -9.85 -2.05
N ILE A 231 4.56 -10.83 -2.79
CA ILE A 231 3.85 -10.64 -4.06
C ILE A 231 2.34 -10.74 -3.86
N GLY A 232 1.55 -10.11 -4.74
CA GLY A 232 0.08 -10.16 -4.71
C GLY A 232 -0.57 -8.78 -4.76
N PHE A 233 -1.80 -8.67 -4.27
CA PHE A 233 -2.60 -7.45 -4.31
C PHE A 233 -3.48 -7.31 -3.06
N SER A 234 -3.98 -6.11 -2.82
CA SER A 234 -4.83 -5.79 -1.68
C SER A 234 -6.15 -5.22 -2.16
N LEU A 235 -7.18 -5.35 -1.33
CA LEU A 235 -8.52 -4.87 -1.62
C LEU A 235 -8.97 -3.85 -0.57
N ALA A 236 -9.67 -2.83 -1.05
CA ALA A 236 -10.23 -1.76 -0.24
C ALA A 236 -11.64 -1.39 -0.67
N ILE A 237 -12.41 -0.86 0.27
CA ILE A 237 -13.75 -0.32 0.06
C ILE A 237 -13.61 1.17 -0.23
N PRO A 238 -14.12 1.69 -1.38
CA PRO A 238 -14.03 3.11 -1.70
C PRO A 238 -14.65 4.00 -0.63
N ILE A 239 -14.05 5.15 -0.37
CA ILE A 239 -14.64 6.14 0.54
C ILE A 239 -15.96 6.70 -0.01
N THR A 240 -16.14 6.68 -1.33
CA THR A 240 -17.40 7.06 -1.96
C THR A 240 -18.54 6.10 -1.57
N THR A 241 -18.26 4.83 -1.32
CA THR A 241 -19.22 3.85 -0.79
C THR A 241 -19.61 4.21 0.64
N PHE A 242 -18.64 4.55 1.49
CA PHE A 242 -18.89 5.08 2.84
C PHE A 242 -19.77 6.34 2.79
N LEU A 243 -19.43 7.33 1.96
CA LEU A 243 -20.15 8.60 1.87
C LEU A 243 -21.58 8.47 1.32
N LYS A 244 -21.86 7.45 0.50
CA LYS A 244 -23.22 7.13 0.02
C LYS A 244 -24.07 6.47 1.11
N LEU A 245 -23.47 5.56 1.88
CA LEU A 245 -24.17 4.71 2.85
C LEU A 245 -24.29 5.36 4.23
N ALA A 246 -23.34 6.21 4.61
CA ALA A 246 -23.39 6.91 5.88
C ALA A 246 -24.45 8.02 5.80
N PRO A 247 -25.60 7.88 6.49
CA PRO A 247 -26.54 8.99 6.57
C PRO A 247 -25.83 10.14 7.29
N ARG A 248 -25.81 11.33 6.67
CA ARG A 248 -25.23 12.55 7.29
C ARG A 248 -25.79 12.81 8.71
N SER A 249 -26.99 12.30 9.00
CA SER A 249 -27.66 12.39 10.31
C SER A 249 -27.11 11.45 11.39
N GLY A 250 -26.14 10.58 11.09
CA GLY A 250 -25.65 9.58 12.02
C GLY A 250 -24.13 9.49 12.15
N ILE A 251 -23.40 10.52 11.71
CA ILE A 251 -22.01 10.79 12.10
C ILE A 251 -22.07 12.00 13.03
N GLN A 252 -21.64 11.83 14.27
CA GLN A 252 -21.49 12.95 15.21
C GLN A 252 -20.25 13.76 14.83
N GLY A 253 -20.46 15.04 14.51
CA GLY A 253 -19.39 15.98 14.13
C GLY A 253 -19.21 16.19 12.63
N GLN A 254 -18.38 17.19 12.30
CA GLN A 254 -18.05 17.56 10.92
C GLN A 254 -17.00 16.59 10.34
N ILE A 255 -17.20 16.19 9.09
CA ILE A 255 -16.22 15.46 8.27
C ILE A 255 -15.61 16.40 7.24
N ASN A 256 -14.31 16.24 6.98
CA ASN A 256 -13.62 16.97 5.91
C ASN A 256 -13.73 16.18 4.61
N VAL A 257 -14.29 16.79 3.56
CA VAL A 257 -14.50 16.14 2.27
C VAL A 257 -14.01 17.03 1.13
N GLU A 258 -13.25 16.45 0.21
CA GLU A 258 -12.83 17.10 -1.03
C GLU A 258 -13.26 16.27 -2.24
N ASN A 259 -13.75 16.92 -3.29
CA ASN A 259 -14.39 16.24 -4.43
C ASN A 259 -13.51 16.18 -5.69
N SER A 260 -12.37 16.87 -5.70
CA SER A 260 -11.48 16.92 -6.87
C SER A 260 -10.40 15.84 -6.79
N PRO A 261 -10.12 15.09 -7.87
CA PRO A 261 -9.00 14.16 -7.90
C PRO A 261 -7.66 14.91 -7.72
N PRO A 262 -6.61 14.24 -7.19
CA PRO A 262 -5.30 14.85 -7.07
C PRO A 262 -4.67 15.00 -8.45
N ASN A 263 -3.68 15.88 -8.57
CA ASN A 263 -2.84 15.93 -9.76
C ASN A 263 -2.07 14.60 -9.89
N ALA A 264 -2.09 14.01 -11.08
CA ALA A 264 -1.29 12.82 -11.34
C ALA A 264 0.20 13.16 -11.22
N LEU A 265 0.96 12.30 -10.55
CA LEU A 265 2.41 12.40 -10.40
C LEU A 265 3.07 11.13 -10.99
N SER A 266 4.23 11.32 -11.59
CA SER A 266 5.14 10.23 -11.98
C SER A 266 5.80 9.60 -10.75
N LEU A 267 6.37 8.40 -10.91
CA LEU A 267 7.15 7.74 -9.86
C LEU A 267 8.30 8.62 -9.34
N GLN A 268 8.95 9.36 -10.24
CA GLN A 268 10.04 10.25 -9.88
C GLN A 268 9.56 11.41 -9.00
N GLU A 269 8.38 11.95 -9.29
CA GLU A 269 7.76 13.04 -8.52
C GLU A 269 7.21 12.60 -7.16
N ILE A 270 6.81 11.32 -7.03
CA ILE A 270 6.36 10.75 -5.75
C ILE A 270 7.52 10.68 -4.74
N GLY A 271 8.75 10.49 -5.22
CA GLY A 271 9.95 10.74 -4.44
C GLY A 271 11.04 9.71 -4.71
N ASP A 272 12.24 10.25 -4.89
CA ASP A 272 13.51 9.52 -5.03
C ASP A 272 13.74 8.46 -3.93
N GLU A 273 13.29 8.67 -2.69
CA GLU A 273 13.57 7.75 -1.58
C GLU A 273 12.79 6.44 -1.67
N LEU A 274 11.54 6.46 -2.14
CA LEU A 274 10.79 5.23 -2.40
C LEU A 274 11.47 4.46 -3.54
N TYR A 275 11.83 5.15 -4.63
CA TYR A 275 12.57 4.55 -5.73
C TYR A 275 13.97 4.01 -5.32
N LYS A 276 14.70 4.73 -4.44
CA LYS A 276 16.02 4.31 -3.89
C LYS A 276 15.92 3.16 -2.89
N ALA A 277 14.84 3.06 -2.13
CA ALA A 277 14.59 1.93 -1.22
C ALA A 277 14.44 0.60 -1.98
N PHE A 278 14.15 0.68 -3.28
CA PHE A 278 13.96 -0.44 -4.17
C PHE A 278 15.23 -0.71 -4.99
N GLN A 279 16.10 -1.55 -4.44
CA GLN A 279 17.34 -1.94 -5.09
C GLN A 279 17.05 -2.77 -6.36
N VAL A 280 17.55 -2.31 -7.50
CA VAL A 280 17.73 -3.14 -8.68
C VAL A 280 19.01 -3.96 -8.45
N PRO A 281 18.95 -5.30 -8.30
CA PRO A 281 20.16 -6.11 -8.28
C PRO A 281 20.99 -5.82 -9.53
N ASN A 282 22.31 -5.86 -9.37
CA ASN A 282 23.22 -5.77 -10.50
C ASN A 282 22.88 -6.90 -11.50
N ASN A 283 22.99 -6.64 -12.80
CA ASN A 283 22.68 -7.62 -13.86
C ASN A 283 23.46 -8.94 -13.72
N ASN A 284 24.58 -8.93 -13.00
CA ASN A 284 25.41 -10.09 -12.71
C ASN A 284 25.06 -10.82 -11.38
N ASP A 285 24.00 -10.41 -10.68
CA ASP A 285 23.56 -11.08 -9.46
C ASP A 285 23.11 -12.51 -9.79
N THR A 286 23.73 -13.48 -9.11
CA THR A 286 23.49 -14.91 -9.30
C THR A 286 22.51 -15.49 -8.29
N ASN A 287 22.03 -14.69 -7.32
CA ASN A 287 21.03 -15.12 -6.36
C ASN A 287 19.62 -14.92 -6.91
N PRO A 288 18.86 -16.00 -7.19
CA PRO A 288 17.53 -15.88 -7.77
C PRO A 288 16.53 -15.17 -6.85
N LEU A 289 16.72 -15.20 -5.52
CA LEU A 289 15.84 -14.52 -4.56
C LEU A 289 15.95 -12.99 -4.64
N ASN A 290 17.11 -12.46 -5.05
CA ASN A 290 17.28 -11.02 -5.24
C ASN A 290 16.49 -10.54 -6.45
N TRP A 291 16.51 -11.30 -7.56
CA TRP A 291 15.70 -11.05 -8.74
C TRP A 291 14.20 -11.21 -8.46
N LEU A 292 13.80 -12.24 -7.69
CA LEU A 292 12.42 -12.40 -7.23
C LEU A 292 11.95 -11.19 -6.42
N ASN A 293 12.78 -10.71 -5.48
CA ASN A 293 12.47 -9.53 -4.69
C ASN A 293 12.33 -8.27 -5.57
N GLN A 294 13.22 -8.09 -6.56
CA GLN A 294 13.10 -7.00 -7.53
C GLN A 294 11.80 -7.10 -8.33
N GLY A 295 11.45 -8.30 -8.81
CA GLY A 295 10.21 -8.52 -9.54
C GLY A 295 9.00 -8.12 -8.71
N ASN A 296 8.96 -8.54 -7.44
CA ASN A 296 7.91 -8.18 -6.49
C ASN A 296 7.82 -6.68 -6.31
N THR A 297 8.95 -6.01 -6.06
CA THR A 297 9.03 -4.56 -5.96
C THR A 297 8.49 -3.86 -7.22
N MET A 298 8.90 -4.28 -8.41
CA MET A 298 8.46 -3.65 -9.67
C MET A 298 6.97 -3.89 -9.91
N TRP A 299 6.44 -5.06 -9.54
CA TRP A 299 5.01 -5.32 -9.52
C TRP A 299 4.27 -4.34 -8.59
N ARG A 300 4.80 -4.13 -7.37
CA ARG A 300 4.21 -3.19 -6.39
C ARG A 300 4.15 -1.76 -6.93
N LEU A 301 5.12 -1.35 -7.75
CA LEU A 301 5.16 -0.02 -8.40
C LEU A 301 4.42 0.06 -9.74
N GLY A 302 3.85 -1.04 -10.24
CA GLY A 302 3.23 -1.10 -11.56
C GLY A 302 4.22 -1.05 -12.73
N GLN A 303 5.52 -1.29 -12.47
CA GLN A 303 6.57 -1.39 -13.48
C GLN A 303 6.59 -2.81 -14.08
N LEU A 304 5.52 -3.16 -14.78
CA LEU A 304 5.21 -4.55 -15.16
C LEU A 304 6.26 -5.19 -16.06
N SER A 305 6.81 -4.44 -17.02
CA SER A 305 7.86 -4.96 -17.91
C SER A 305 9.14 -5.30 -17.15
N LEU A 306 9.53 -4.46 -16.18
CA LEU A 306 10.67 -4.74 -15.30
C LEU A 306 10.38 -5.89 -14.34
N ALA A 307 9.15 -6.00 -13.84
CA ALA A 307 8.72 -7.12 -13.00
C ALA A 307 8.84 -8.45 -13.73
N TYR A 308 8.30 -8.52 -14.96
CA TYR A 308 8.38 -9.70 -15.81
C TYR A 308 9.83 -10.10 -16.09
N ALA A 309 10.69 -9.16 -16.48
CA ALA A 309 12.10 -9.44 -16.76
C ALA A 309 12.85 -9.97 -15.53
N ALA A 310 12.56 -9.42 -14.35
CA ALA A 310 13.16 -9.90 -13.10
C ALA A 310 12.68 -11.31 -12.73
N TYR A 311 11.39 -11.62 -12.93
CA TYR A 311 10.88 -12.99 -12.73
C TYR A 311 11.51 -13.99 -13.71
N GLU A 312 11.65 -13.63 -14.99
CA GLU A 312 12.36 -14.47 -15.97
C GLU A 312 13.80 -14.72 -15.54
N LYS A 313 14.50 -13.70 -15.04
CA LYS A 313 15.88 -13.85 -14.59
C LYS A 313 15.98 -14.73 -13.34
N ALA A 314 15.05 -14.60 -12.39
CA ALA A 314 14.96 -15.49 -11.24
C ALA A 314 14.76 -16.95 -11.67
N LEU A 315 13.87 -17.18 -12.65
CA LEU A 315 13.56 -18.52 -13.18
C LEU A 315 14.70 -19.13 -14.02
N GLN A 316 15.53 -18.31 -14.67
CA GLN A 316 16.74 -18.77 -15.35
C GLN A 316 17.79 -19.29 -14.36
N LEU A 317 17.90 -18.66 -13.20
CA LEU A 317 18.84 -19.04 -12.14
C LEU A 317 18.30 -20.21 -11.30
N ASP A 318 16.99 -20.23 -11.04
CA ASP A 318 16.30 -21.33 -10.36
C ASP A 318 14.86 -21.49 -10.87
N ALA A 319 14.66 -22.50 -11.73
CA ALA A 319 13.36 -22.83 -12.29
C ALA A 319 12.37 -23.44 -11.29
N GLN A 320 12.82 -23.81 -10.08
CA GLN A 320 11.98 -24.34 -8.99
C GLN A 320 11.43 -23.23 -8.07
N LEU A 321 11.65 -21.96 -8.40
CA LEU A 321 10.99 -20.85 -7.69
C LEU A 321 9.55 -20.69 -8.15
N TYR A 322 8.63 -21.42 -7.52
CA TYR A 322 7.20 -21.33 -7.82
C TYR A 322 6.65 -19.90 -7.68
N GLN A 323 7.24 -19.06 -6.81
CA GLN A 323 6.80 -17.68 -6.59
C GLN A 323 7.14 -16.77 -7.78
N ALA A 324 8.25 -17.04 -8.46
CA ALA A 324 8.59 -16.30 -9.68
C ALA A 324 7.65 -16.70 -10.83
N TRP A 325 7.26 -17.98 -10.92
CA TRP A 325 6.20 -18.42 -11.84
C TRP A 325 4.86 -17.76 -11.52
N TYR A 326 4.47 -17.71 -10.24
CA TYR A 326 3.27 -17.03 -9.77
C TYR A 326 3.27 -15.54 -10.15
N GLY A 327 4.38 -14.85 -9.90
CA GLY A 327 4.52 -13.43 -10.24
C GLY A 327 4.52 -13.13 -11.72
N LYS A 328 5.18 -13.98 -12.51
CA LYS A 328 5.08 -13.95 -13.96
C LYS A 328 3.61 -14.10 -14.41
N GLY A 329 2.87 -15.02 -13.80
CA GLY A 329 1.43 -15.22 -14.06
C GLY A 329 0.58 -13.97 -13.76
N LEU A 330 0.86 -13.26 -12.66
CA LEU A 330 0.17 -12.01 -12.33
C LEU A 330 0.41 -10.93 -13.39
N VAL A 331 1.67 -10.75 -13.83
CA VAL A 331 2.01 -9.78 -14.86
C VAL A 331 1.34 -10.14 -16.20
N LEU A 332 1.35 -11.41 -16.58
CA LEU A 332 0.70 -11.89 -17.80
C LEU A 332 -0.82 -11.72 -17.74
N THR A 333 -1.44 -11.95 -16.57
CA THR A 333 -2.87 -11.69 -16.33
C THR A 333 -3.19 -10.22 -16.52
N TYR A 334 -2.35 -9.33 -15.96
CA TYR A 334 -2.50 -7.89 -16.18
C TYR A 334 -2.45 -7.54 -17.66
N TRP A 335 -1.51 -8.11 -18.41
CA TRP A 335 -1.40 -7.92 -19.87
C TRP A 335 -2.45 -8.67 -20.69
N LYS A 336 -3.42 -9.33 -20.05
CA LYS A 336 -4.46 -10.13 -20.70
C LYS A 336 -3.93 -11.26 -21.59
N ARG A 337 -2.73 -11.76 -21.29
CA ARG A 337 -2.10 -12.93 -21.95
C ARG A 337 -2.52 -14.21 -21.22
N SER A 338 -3.82 -14.50 -21.25
CA SER A 338 -4.46 -15.49 -20.36
C SER A 338 -3.89 -16.90 -20.48
N GLN A 339 -3.58 -17.38 -21.68
CA GLN A 339 -3.00 -18.73 -21.90
C GLN A 339 -1.61 -18.85 -21.29
N GLU A 340 -0.78 -17.81 -21.42
CA GLU A 340 0.57 -17.81 -20.86
C GLU A 340 0.53 -17.64 -19.33
N ALA A 341 -0.41 -16.83 -18.82
CA ALA A 341 -0.66 -16.71 -17.40
C ALA A 341 -1.10 -18.05 -16.79
N LEU A 342 -2.01 -18.77 -17.46
CA LEU A 342 -2.46 -20.10 -17.06
C LEU A 342 -1.27 -21.07 -16.97
N ALA A 343 -0.44 -21.13 -18.02
CA ALA A 343 0.76 -21.96 -18.03
C ALA A 343 1.73 -21.61 -16.89
N ALA A 344 1.92 -20.32 -16.59
CA ALA A 344 2.76 -19.88 -15.49
C ALA A 344 2.20 -20.33 -14.12
N TYR A 345 0.89 -20.19 -13.89
CA TYR A 345 0.27 -20.67 -12.66
C TYR A 345 0.30 -22.20 -12.53
N GLU A 346 0.16 -22.94 -13.64
CA GLU A 346 0.31 -24.39 -13.65
C GLU A 346 1.72 -24.84 -13.29
N GLN A 347 2.76 -24.14 -13.78
CA GLN A 347 4.14 -24.41 -13.35
C GLN A 347 4.32 -24.12 -11.85
N ALA A 348 3.78 -23.00 -11.35
CA ALA A 348 3.82 -22.68 -9.93
C ALA A 348 3.17 -23.79 -9.09
N LEU A 349 1.99 -24.29 -9.50
CA LEU A 349 1.26 -25.35 -8.81
C LEU A 349 1.91 -26.73 -8.94
N LYS A 350 2.62 -26.99 -10.04
CA LYS A 350 3.40 -28.22 -10.20
C LYS A 350 4.53 -28.31 -9.17
N ILE A 351 5.19 -27.18 -8.91
CA ILE A 351 6.27 -27.08 -7.93
C ILE A 351 5.72 -27.01 -6.50
N ASN A 352 4.69 -26.21 -6.27
CA ASN A 352 4.01 -26.09 -4.98
C ASN A 352 2.49 -26.28 -5.12
N PRO A 353 2.00 -27.53 -5.01
CA PRO A 353 0.56 -27.83 -5.13
C PRO A 353 -0.31 -27.23 -4.02
N LYS A 354 0.30 -26.68 -2.95
CA LYS A 354 -0.40 -26.10 -1.79
C LYS A 354 -0.66 -24.61 -1.92
N SER A 355 -0.28 -23.98 -3.04
CA SER A 355 -0.63 -22.59 -3.30
C SER A 355 -2.13 -22.46 -3.64
N ASP A 356 -2.93 -22.10 -2.64
CA ASP A 356 -4.37 -21.85 -2.82
C ASP A 356 -4.62 -20.65 -3.74
N THR A 357 -3.78 -19.63 -3.66
CA THR A 357 -3.91 -18.43 -4.49
C THR A 357 -3.65 -18.74 -5.97
N ALA A 358 -2.52 -19.37 -6.30
CA ALA A 358 -2.22 -19.71 -7.69
C ALA A 358 -3.31 -20.63 -8.26
N LYS A 359 -3.83 -21.56 -7.45
CA LYS A 359 -4.96 -22.43 -7.84
C LYS A 359 -6.20 -21.62 -8.19
N LYS A 360 -6.64 -20.70 -7.32
CA LYS A 360 -7.82 -19.86 -7.56
C LYS A 360 -7.67 -18.97 -8.80
N LEU A 361 -6.50 -18.37 -9.01
CA LEU A 361 -6.24 -17.55 -10.21
C LEU A 361 -6.22 -18.40 -11.49
N ARG A 362 -5.57 -19.57 -11.45
CA ARG A 362 -5.55 -20.55 -12.54
C ARG A 362 -6.98 -20.98 -12.90
N ASP A 363 -7.75 -21.43 -11.93
CA ASP A 363 -9.13 -21.92 -12.12
C ASP A 363 -10.00 -20.80 -12.74
N LYS A 364 -9.86 -19.57 -12.26
CA LYS A 364 -10.60 -18.41 -12.76
C LYS A 364 -10.26 -18.04 -14.20
N LEU A 365 -8.97 -18.08 -14.57
CA LEU A 365 -8.55 -17.87 -15.95
C LEU A 365 -9.06 -18.99 -16.85
N GLN A 366 -9.02 -20.24 -16.38
CA GLN A 366 -9.52 -21.39 -17.14
C GLN A 366 -11.03 -21.27 -17.41
N GLU A 367 -11.82 -20.87 -16.42
CA GLU A 367 -13.25 -20.59 -16.58
C GLU A 367 -13.50 -19.47 -17.61
N SER A 368 -12.75 -18.36 -17.50
CA SER A 368 -12.85 -17.24 -18.45
C SER A 368 -12.51 -17.64 -19.89
N LEU A 369 -11.67 -18.64 -20.09
CA LEU A 369 -11.28 -19.15 -21.42
C LEU A 369 -12.28 -20.21 -21.94
N GLY A 370 -12.84 -21.04 -21.06
CA GLY A 370 -13.82 -22.08 -21.42
C GLY A 370 -15.21 -21.54 -21.74
N GLY A 371 -15.55 -20.31 -21.30
CA GLY A 371 -16.83 -19.66 -21.56
C GLY A 371 -16.96 -18.97 -22.94
N GLY A 372 -15.88 -18.92 -23.73
CA GLY A 372 -15.89 -18.35 -25.08
C GLY A 372 -15.50 -19.40 -26.12
N ASN A 373 -16.35 -19.62 -27.14
CA ASN A 373 -15.97 -20.38 -28.33
C ASN A 373 -14.62 -19.87 -28.85
N THR A 374 -13.56 -20.64 -28.68
CA THR A 374 -12.23 -20.32 -29.23
C THR A 374 -11.73 -21.47 -30.09
N PRO A 375 -11.32 -21.22 -31.34
CA PRO A 375 -10.61 -22.20 -32.14
C PRO A 375 -9.24 -22.46 -31.49
N SER A 376 -8.90 -23.74 -31.40
CA SER A 376 -7.59 -24.22 -30.95
C SER A 376 -6.48 -23.59 -31.79
N LEU A 377 -5.60 -22.81 -31.15
CA LEU A 377 -4.35 -22.35 -31.75
C LEU A 377 -3.18 -22.83 -30.89
N THR A 378 -2.23 -23.47 -31.57
CA THR A 378 -0.99 -24.03 -31.01
C THR A 378 -0.13 -22.95 -30.34
N PRO A 379 0.74 -23.31 -29.37
CA PRO A 379 1.60 -22.35 -28.68
C PRO A 379 2.49 -21.60 -29.67
N SER A 380 2.26 -20.30 -29.83
CA SER A 380 3.22 -19.43 -30.51
C SER A 380 4.42 -19.20 -29.60
N GLN A 381 5.62 -19.19 -30.20
CA GLN A 381 6.89 -18.95 -29.51
C GLN A 381 6.86 -17.69 -28.62
N PRO A 382 7.66 -17.64 -27.54
CA PRO A 382 7.73 -16.49 -26.65
C PRO A 382 8.10 -15.24 -27.46
N THR A 383 7.14 -14.33 -27.63
CA THR A 383 7.44 -12.99 -28.12
C THR A 383 8.22 -12.28 -27.03
N THR A 384 9.45 -11.90 -27.34
CA THR A 384 10.32 -11.10 -26.48
C THR A 384 9.55 -9.89 -25.95
N ALA A 385 9.70 -9.59 -24.67
CA ALA A 385 9.23 -8.32 -24.11
C ALA A 385 9.72 -7.16 -25.02
N PRO A 386 8.93 -6.08 -25.18
CA PRO A 386 9.44 -4.88 -25.85
C PRO A 386 10.78 -4.50 -25.21
N THR A 387 11.80 -4.31 -26.05
CA THR A 387 13.15 -3.93 -25.64
C THR A 387 13.06 -2.70 -24.74
N VAL A 388 13.40 -2.90 -23.46
CA VAL A 388 13.62 -1.79 -22.52
C VAL A 388 14.99 -1.24 -22.84
N GLU A 389 15.06 -0.07 -23.48
CA GLU A 389 16.28 0.73 -23.39
C GLU A 389 16.53 1.01 -21.90
N PRO A 390 17.75 0.77 -21.40
CA PRO A 390 18.07 1.13 -20.03
C PRO A 390 17.83 2.64 -19.87
N SER A 391 16.99 3.01 -18.91
CA SER A 391 16.91 4.40 -18.46
C SER A 391 18.32 4.92 -18.22
N PRO A 392 18.69 6.11 -18.72
CA PRO A 392 20.02 6.64 -18.51
C PRO A 392 20.31 6.66 -17.01
N GLN A 393 21.37 5.96 -16.62
CA GLN A 393 21.93 6.04 -15.27
C GLN A 393 22.04 7.52 -14.89
N PRO A 394 21.62 7.94 -13.69
CA PRO A 394 21.87 9.30 -13.24
C PRO A 394 23.37 9.55 -13.36
N SER A 395 23.73 10.55 -14.17
CA SER A 395 25.12 10.90 -14.42
C SER A 395 25.83 11.09 -13.08
N ASN A 396 26.86 10.28 -12.86
CA ASN A 396 27.81 10.38 -11.75
C ASN A 396 28.06 11.86 -11.40
N PRO A 397 27.79 12.34 -10.17
CA PRO A 397 28.15 13.69 -9.80
C PRO A 397 29.66 13.80 -9.93
N ARG A 398 30.12 14.48 -10.98
CA ARG A 398 31.54 14.81 -11.14
C ARG A 398 31.99 15.47 -9.86
N ARG A 399 33.08 14.93 -9.30
CA ARG A 399 33.91 15.63 -8.31
C ARG A 399 34.20 17.03 -8.85
N LEU A 400 33.61 18.03 -8.22
CA LEU A 400 34.15 19.38 -8.23
C LEU A 400 34.99 19.48 -6.96
N TRP A 401 36.30 19.55 -7.15
CA TRP A 401 37.20 20.21 -6.21
C TRP A 401 36.99 21.71 -6.32
#